data_AF-A0AAU4EUB8-F1
#
_entry.id   AF-A0AAU4EUB8-F1
#
_cell.length_a   1.000
_cell.length_b   1.000
_cell.length_c   1.000
_cell.angle_alpha   90.00
_cell.angle_beta   90.00
_cell.angle_gamma   90.00
#
_symmetry.space_group_name_H-M   'P 1'
#
loop_
_entity.id
_entity.type
_entity.pdbx_description
1 polymer ?
#
loop_
_entity_poly.entity_id
_entity_poly.type
_entity_poly.pdbx_seq_one_letter_code
_entity_poly.pdbx_strand_id
1 'polypeptide(L)'
;MTGSRQAGARSAAVLDRNYFEDTAYGQLDFSDDPNITQQDILAALGPDADAMMASIDVDVDELIRLINAETTYLPPIVIPDEIEADRTASPQAKKALMDESIRQTSKVWKRRFLKGAVLGVMISIAGGGAAALAMNKSVTVDVDGQQTTVHSFGDTVGEVLEDAGLSVGAHDSLSPSPQAEVGDGGVIKLERGRQLKLVVDGAERTSWVRATHLGDALSQLGMQQAEQAGTWMSMPKDGELPLEGATVQIKTLKHITLYDGANQPKQITTTAVTTKEFLGEYKLTLGPEDAAEGGLDVKLTDGAEVHISRTGVSMVNQKETIDPPEQKVDDPDLDKGKTQVEDPGTPGEKMVTYKVTQKNGKEVSRQSMSEQVITPAKPKIIHVGTKKAATPDIGDGSAWDRIAQCESGGNWAINTGNGYYGGLQFDKQTWNAYGGSQYAALPNQASREEQIAVAEKVRAGRGGSYSAWPVCGKKA
;
A
#
# COMPACT_ATOMS: atom_id res chain seq x y z
N MET A 1 -11.12 -31.69 -73.16
CA MET A 1 -10.08 -31.38 -74.15
C MET A 1 -8.77 -31.94 -73.61
N THR A 2 -8.40 -33.18 -73.93
CA THR A 2 -7.57 -33.56 -75.10
C THR A 2 -6.25 -32.79 -75.17
N GLY A 3 -5.11 -33.49 -75.07
CA GLY A 3 -3.83 -32.93 -75.49
C GLY A 3 -2.58 -33.59 -74.94
N SER A 4 -2.31 -34.84 -75.33
CA SER A 4 -0.98 -35.47 -75.25
C SER A 4 0.06 -34.75 -76.13
N ARG A 5 1.35 -34.87 -75.76
CA ARG A 5 2.54 -35.27 -76.57
C ARG A 5 3.81 -34.78 -75.86
N GLN A 6 4.67 -35.62 -75.28
CA GLN A 6 5.64 -36.57 -75.85
C GLN A 6 6.76 -35.96 -76.72
N ALA A 7 7.99 -36.33 -76.30
CA ALA A 7 9.22 -36.61 -77.06
C ALA A 7 10.19 -35.46 -77.40
N GLY A 8 11.45 -35.69 -77.02
CA GLY A 8 12.64 -34.94 -77.43
C GLY A 8 13.92 -35.58 -76.90
N ALA A 9 14.31 -36.73 -77.44
CA ALA A 9 15.57 -37.41 -77.21
C ALA A 9 16.74 -36.69 -77.92
N ARG A 10 17.94 -36.65 -77.32
CA ARG A 10 19.22 -36.57 -78.05
C ARG A 10 20.36 -37.30 -77.32
N SER A 11 20.87 -38.29 -78.04
CA SER A 11 22.23 -38.86 -78.08
C SER A 11 23.17 -38.71 -76.90
N ALA A 12 23.53 -39.86 -76.30
CA ALA A 12 24.90 -40.10 -75.86
C ALA A 12 25.43 -41.31 -76.63
N ALA A 13 26.53 -41.08 -77.34
CA ALA A 13 27.16 -42.01 -78.24
C ALA A 13 27.70 -43.24 -77.50
N VAL A 14 27.46 -44.40 -78.10
CA VAL A 14 28.25 -45.61 -77.91
C VAL A 14 29.68 -45.26 -78.32
N LEU A 15 30.62 -45.31 -77.38
CA LEU A 15 32.03 -45.36 -77.70
C LEU A 15 32.59 -46.71 -77.28
N ASP A 16 33.33 -47.23 -78.23
CA ASP A 16 33.69 -48.60 -78.44
C ASP A 16 34.69 -49.10 -77.41
N ARG A 17 34.53 -50.38 -77.10
CA ARG A 17 35.38 -51.16 -76.23
C ARG A 17 36.48 -51.74 -77.13
N ASN A 18 37.73 -51.56 -76.70
CA ASN A 18 38.98 -52.07 -77.29
C ASN A 18 39.65 -51.14 -78.31
N TYR A 19 40.50 -50.25 -77.82
CA TYR A 19 41.80 -49.94 -78.43
C TYR A 19 42.64 -49.26 -77.34
N PHE A 20 43.88 -49.70 -77.14
CA PHE A 20 44.84 -49.35 -76.06
C PHE A 20 44.80 -50.23 -74.79
N GLU A 21 44.98 -51.55 -74.96
CA GLU A 21 45.93 -52.27 -74.13
C GLU A 21 47.27 -52.26 -74.87
N ASP A 22 48.27 -51.56 -74.32
CA ASP A 22 49.54 -52.13 -73.87
C ASP A 22 50.56 -51.00 -73.62
N THR A 23 51.39 -51.16 -72.60
CA THR A 23 52.51 -50.31 -72.15
C THR A 23 52.18 -49.05 -71.32
N ALA A 24 52.05 -49.19 -69.98
CA ALA A 24 52.54 -48.21 -68.98
C ALA A 24 52.30 -48.57 -67.49
N TYR A 25 51.74 -49.73 -67.13
CA TYR A 25 51.48 -50.07 -65.71
C TYR A 25 52.12 -51.40 -65.26
N GLY A 26 53.28 -51.72 -65.83
CA GLY A 26 54.12 -52.83 -65.36
C GLY A 26 54.87 -52.45 -64.09
N GLN A 27 54.32 -52.86 -62.94
CA GLN A 27 55.01 -52.99 -61.65
C GLN A 27 55.64 -51.67 -61.12
N LEU A 28 54.79 -50.76 -60.65
CA LEU A 28 55.24 -49.57 -59.90
C LEU A 28 56.06 -50.01 -58.67
N ASP A 29 57.36 -49.77 -58.70
CA ASP A 29 58.26 -49.96 -57.57
C ASP A 29 58.41 -48.64 -56.78
N PHE A 30 58.78 -48.75 -55.51
CA PHE A 30 59.04 -47.59 -54.66
C PHE A 30 60.24 -46.79 -55.18
N SER A 31 60.20 -45.46 -55.03
CA SER A 31 61.23 -44.55 -55.49
C SER A 31 62.55 -44.72 -54.73
N ASP A 32 63.66 -44.38 -55.40
CA ASP A 32 65.00 -44.31 -54.79
C ASP A 32 65.25 -43.04 -53.96
N ASP A 33 64.29 -42.11 -53.92
CA ASP A 33 64.38 -40.87 -53.15
C ASP A 33 64.30 -41.19 -51.64
N PRO A 34 65.08 -40.54 -50.76
CA PRO A 34 64.91 -40.69 -49.32
C PRO A 34 63.58 -40.13 -48.78
N ASN A 35 62.97 -39.13 -49.43
CA ASN A 35 61.67 -38.57 -49.06
C ASN A 35 60.51 -39.36 -49.68
N ILE A 36 59.30 -39.24 -49.13
CA ILE A 36 58.10 -39.85 -49.70
C ILE A 36 57.66 -39.06 -50.92
N THR A 37 57.50 -39.75 -52.05
CA THR A 37 57.09 -39.18 -53.34
C THR A 37 55.69 -39.64 -53.75
N GLN A 38 55.09 -38.96 -54.73
CA GLN A 38 53.82 -39.38 -55.33
C GLN A 38 53.88 -40.82 -55.88
N GLN A 39 55.02 -41.22 -56.45
CA GLN A 39 55.26 -42.59 -56.91
C GLN A 39 55.15 -43.62 -55.78
N ASP A 40 55.62 -43.27 -54.57
CA ASP A 40 55.57 -44.16 -53.41
C ASP A 40 54.14 -44.40 -52.91
N ILE A 41 53.26 -43.39 -53.03
CA ILE A 41 51.84 -43.49 -52.66
C ILE A 41 51.10 -44.39 -53.65
N LEU A 42 51.33 -44.19 -54.95
CA LEU A 42 50.74 -45.02 -56.00
C LEU A 42 51.22 -46.48 -55.91
N ALA A 43 52.50 -46.70 -55.63
CA ALA A 43 53.05 -48.04 -55.41
C ALA A 43 52.50 -48.73 -54.14
N ALA A 44 52.13 -47.94 -53.11
CA ALA A 44 51.54 -48.47 -51.88
C ALA A 44 50.06 -48.89 -52.06
N LEU A 45 49.28 -48.07 -52.76
CA LEU A 45 47.85 -48.28 -53.02
C LEU A 45 47.57 -49.29 -54.15
N GLY A 46 48.53 -49.48 -55.06
CA GLY A 46 48.42 -50.47 -56.13
C GLY A 46 47.61 -49.97 -57.35
N PRO A 47 47.16 -50.88 -58.22
CA PRO A 47 46.63 -50.52 -59.54
C PRO A 47 45.31 -49.71 -59.51
N ASP A 48 44.58 -49.73 -58.39
CA ASP A 48 43.32 -49.00 -58.21
C ASP A 48 43.49 -47.64 -57.48
N ALA A 49 44.74 -47.18 -57.29
CA ALA A 49 45.06 -46.00 -56.49
C ALA A 49 44.30 -44.73 -56.94
N ASP A 50 44.22 -44.48 -58.24
CA ASP A 50 43.56 -43.28 -58.79
C ASP A 50 42.04 -43.31 -58.51
N ALA A 51 41.41 -44.49 -58.54
CA ALA A 51 40.01 -44.67 -58.21
C ALA A 51 39.75 -44.48 -56.70
N MET A 52 40.65 -44.98 -55.84
CA MET A 52 40.53 -44.81 -54.39
C MET A 52 40.71 -43.35 -53.97
N MET A 53 41.69 -42.64 -54.52
CA MET A 53 41.93 -41.22 -54.19
C MET A 53 40.81 -40.32 -54.70
N ALA A 54 40.25 -40.59 -55.89
CA ALA A 54 39.10 -39.85 -56.42
C ALA A 54 37.81 -40.09 -55.62
N SER A 55 37.63 -41.27 -55.02
CA SER A 55 36.42 -41.60 -54.25
C SER A 55 36.32 -40.92 -52.88
N ILE A 56 37.42 -40.39 -52.35
CA ILE A 56 37.51 -39.85 -50.98
C ILE A 56 37.86 -38.34 -50.97
N ASP A 57 37.96 -37.70 -52.15
CA ASP A 57 38.27 -36.27 -52.35
C ASP A 57 39.53 -35.81 -51.59
N VAL A 58 40.62 -36.60 -51.68
CA VAL A 58 41.86 -36.37 -50.94
C VAL A 58 42.94 -35.76 -51.85
N ASP A 59 43.53 -34.63 -51.41
CA ASP A 59 44.68 -34.01 -52.07
C ASP A 59 45.97 -34.80 -51.77
N VAL A 60 46.63 -35.27 -52.83
CA VAL A 60 47.87 -36.06 -52.77
C VAL A 60 49.01 -35.26 -52.14
N ASP A 61 49.09 -33.96 -52.38
CA ASP A 61 50.15 -33.11 -51.84
C ASP A 61 49.99 -32.91 -50.32
N GLU A 62 48.75 -32.86 -49.84
CA GLU A 62 48.44 -32.83 -48.40
C GLU A 62 48.75 -34.17 -47.72
N LEU A 63 48.46 -35.30 -48.40
CA LEU A 63 48.81 -36.63 -47.91
C LEU A 63 50.34 -36.80 -47.78
N ILE A 64 51.10 -36.35 -48.79
CA ILE A 64 52.58 -36.35 -48.77
C ILE A 64 53.09 -35.50 -47.62
N ARG A 65 52.50 -34.32 -47.41
CA ARG A 65 52.88 -33.42 -46.32
C ARG A 65 52.63 -34.05 -44.95
N LEU A 66 51.47 -34.67 -44.73
CA LEU A 66 51.11 -35.31 -43.45
C LEU A 66 52.02 -36.50 -43.15
N ILE A 67 52.27 -37.37 -44.14
CA ILE A 67 53.15 -38.53 -43.96
C ILE A 67 54.58 -38.08 -43.64
N ASN A 68 55.11 -37.09 -44.39
CA ASN A 68 56.45 -36.56 -44.14
C ASN A 68 56.56 -35.78 -42.81
N ALA A 69 55.47 -35.17 -42.33
CA ALA A 69 55.43 -34.48 -41.03
C ALA A 69 55.38 -35.44 -39.83
N GLU A 70 54.72 -36.59 -39.98
CA GLU A 70 54.57 -37.62 -38.94
C GLU A 70 55.81 -38.55 -38.85
N THR A 71 56.59 -38.69 -39.92
CA THR A 71 57.82 -39.52 -39.93
C THR A 71 59.07 -38.73 -39.49
N THR A 72 59.32 -38.67 -38.19
CA THR A 72 60.67 -38.37 -37.67
C THR A 72 61.23 -39.65 -37.02
N TYR A 73 62.52 -39.96 -37.29
CA TYR A 73 63.34 -41.10 -36.81
C TYR A 73 63.50 -42.31 -37.76
N LEU A 74 64.68 -42.37 -38.40
CA LEU A 74 65.27 -43.60 -38.94
C LEU A 74 65.67 -44.53 -37.78
N PRO A 75 65.48 -45.86 -37.86
CA PRO A 75 66.03 -46.80 -36.89
C PRO A 75 67.58 -46.80 -36.93
N PRO A 76 68.27 -47.09 -35.81
CA PRO A 76 69.74 -47.09 -35.77
C PRO A 76 70.31 -48.17 -36.71
N ILE A 77 71.35 -47.78 -37.46
CA ILE A 77 72.10 -48.67 -38.34
C ILE A 77 72.82 -49.71 -37.46
N VAL A 78 72.42 -50.98 -37.57
CA VAL A 78 73.16 -52.10 -36.97
C VAL A 78 74.31 -52.44 -37.91
N ILE A 79 75.54 -52.14 -37.47
CA ILE A 79 76.75 -52.65 -38.14
C ILE A 79 76.99 -54.06 -37.60
N PRO A 80 77.01 -55.12 -38.43
CA PRO A 80 77.39 -56.45 -37.97
C PRO A 80 78.85 -56.47 -37.51
N ASP A 81 79.11 -57.06 -36.34
CA ASP A 81 80.47 -57.31 -35.86
C ASP A 81 81.18 -58.38 -36.70
N GLU A 82 82.44 -58.08 -36.98
CA GLU A 82 83.55 -58.96 -37.40
C GLU A 82 83.49 -59.70 -38.75
N ILE A 83 84.28 -59.22 -39.72
CA ILE A 83 85.28 -60.06 -40.43
C ILE A 83 86.60 -59.29 -40.50
N GLU A 84 87.66 -59.92 -40.02
CA GLU A 84 89.06 -59.48 -40.08
C GLU A 84 89.59 -59.33 -41.52
N ALA A 85 90.66 -58.52 -41.63
CA ALA A 85 91.59 -58.39 -42.75
C ALA A 85 91.16 -57.54 -43.98
N ASP A 86 91.49 -56.25 -43.95
CA ASP A 86 92.65 -55.68 -44.67
C ASP A 86 92.60 -54.13 -44.61
N ARG A 87 93.73 -53.51 -44.25
CA ARG A 87 93.85 -52.06 -44.07
C ARG A 87 94.25 -51.38 -45.38
N THR A 88 93.39 -51.33 -46.39
CA THR A 88 93.59 -50.42 -47.55
C THR A 88 92.28 -50.05 -48.27
N ALA A 89 91.51 -49.09 -47.74
CA ALA A 89 90.41 -48.46 -48.49
C ALA A 89 90.32 -46.94 -48.25
N SER A 90 90.31 -46.17 -49.34
CA SER A 90 90.22 -44.69 -49.38
C SER A 90 88.84 -44.17 -48.91
N PRO A 91 88.74 -42.93 -48.36
CA PRO A 91 87.48 -42.30 -47.95
C PRO A 91 86.38 -42.28 -49.03
N GLN A 92 86.73 -42.36 -50.31
CA GLN A 92 85.77 -42.40 -51.43
C GLN A 92 85.08 -43.77 -51.59
N ALA A 93 85.72 -44.89 -51.21
CA ALA A 93 85.10 -46.22 -51.28
C ALA A 93 84.06 -46.43 -50.16
N LYS A 94 84.28 -45.82 -48.99
CA LYS A 94 83.30 -45.81 -47.89
C LYS A 94 82.03 -45.02 -48.23
N LYS A 95 82.12 -43.97 -49.04
CA LYS A 95 80.96 -43.13 -49.40
C LYS A 95 80.04 -43.81 -50.41
N ALA A 96 80.59 -44.55 -51.38
CA ALA A 96 79.82 -45.29 -52.38
C ALA A 96 79.08 -46.51 -51.78
N LEU A 97 79.74 -47.26 -50.88
CA LEU A 97 79.11 -48.38 -50.15
C LEU A 97 78.01 -47.93 -49.19
N MET A 98 78.14 -46.73 -48.61
CA MET A 98 77.13 -46.16 -47.73
C MET A 98 75.90 -45.67 -48.52
N ASP A 99 76.09 -45.06 -49.70
CA ASP A 99 75.01 -44.57 -50.57
C ASP A 99 74.15 -45.70 -51.18
N GLU A 100 74.76 -46.83 -51.54
CA GLU A 100 74.03 -47.97 -52.10
C GLU A 100 73.26 -48.76 -51.01
N SER A 101 73.84 -48.88 -49.80
CA SER A 101 73.15 -49.48 -48.66
C SER A 101 71.96 -48.64 -48.18
N ILE A 102 72.05 -47.30 -48.22
CA ILE A 102 70.98 -46.38 -47.85
C ILE A 102 69.81 -46.46 -48.86
N ARG A 103 70.09 -46.64 -50.16
CA ARG A 103 69.06 -46.79 -51.21
C ARG A 103 68.31 -48.12 -51.13
N GLN A 104 68.99 -49.22 -50.81
CA GLN A 104 68.30 -50.51 -50.63
C GLN A 104 67.51 -50.58 -49.32
N THR A 105 68.06 -50.00 -48.23
CA THR A 105 67.36 -49.97 -46.94
C THR A 105 66.15 -49.02 -46.95
N SER A 106 66.20 -47.90 -47.66
CA SER A 106 65.06 -46.99 -47.83
C SER A 106 63.90 -47.66 -48.56
N LYS A 107 64.16 -48.40 -49.66
CA LYS A 107 63.14 -49.14 -50.42
C LYS A 107 62.45 -50.25 -49.61
N VAL A 108 63.21 -51.04 -48.85
CA VAL A 108 62.66 -52.13 -48.02
C VAL A 108 61.84 -51.58 -46.84
N TRP A 109 62.28 -50.47 -46.25
CA TRP A 109 61.54 -49.77 -45.20
C TRP A 109 60.25 -49.14 -45.74
N LYS A 110 60.32 -48.37 -46.83
CA LYS A 110 59.17 -47.75 -47.52
C LYS A 110 58.09 -48.78 -47.85
N ARG A 111 58.48 -49.92 -48.42
CA ARG A 111 57.55 -51.01 -48.77
C ARG A 111 56.79 -51.60 -47.57
N ARG A 112 57.40 -51.62 -46.38
CA ARG A 112 56.80 -52.16 -45.15
C ARG A 112 56.01 -51.10 -44.37
N PHE A 113 56.42 -49.84 -44.43
CA PHE A 113 55.84 -48.75 -43.64
C PHE A 113 54.68 -48.02 -44.36
N LEU A 114 54.84 -47.69 -45.65
CA LEU A 114 53.85 -46.90 -46.41
C LEU A 114 52.51 -47.60 -46.59
N LYS A 115 52.50 -48.93 -46.79
CA LYS A 115 51.25 -49.68 -46.94
C LYS A 115 50.37 -49.65 -45.69
N GLY A 116 50.98 -49.54 -44.49
CA GLY A 116 50.27 -49.40 -43.23
C GLY A 116 49.90 -47.96 -42.90
N ALA A 117 50.82 -47.01 -43.14
CA ALA A 117 50.60 -45.59 -42.83
C ALA A 117 49.56 -44.92 -43.73
N VAL A 118 49.60 -45.20 -45.05
CA VAL A 118 48.62 -44.64 -46.01
C VAL A 118 47.21 -45.15 -45.71
N LEU A 119 47.06 -46.44 -45.37
CA LEU A 119 45.76 -47.00 -44.98
C LEU A 119 45.26 -46.41 -43.64
N GLY A 120 46.14 -46.20 -42.67
CA GLY A 120 45.81 -45.60 -41.37
C GLY A 120 45.33 -44.15 -41.46
N VAL A 121 46.00 -43.31 -42.27
CA VAL A 121 45.62 -41.91 -42.48
C VAL A 121 44.28 -41.81 -43.25
N MET A 122 44.05 -42.69 -44.23
CA MET A 122 42.79 -42.75 -44.97
C MET A 122 41.61 -43.19 -44.09
N ILE A 123 41.84 -44.09 -43.12
CA ILE A 123 40.81 -44.49 -42.14
C ILE A 123 40.50 -43.35 -41.15
N SER A 124 41.46 -42.52 -40.75
CA SER A 124 41.17 -41.35 -39.92
C SER A 124 40.37 -40.26 -40.65
N ILE A 125 40.59 -40.08 -41.96
CA ILE A 125 39.86 -39.11 -42.78
C ILE A 125 38.44 -39.60 -43.09
N ALA A 126 38.25 -40.90 -43.36
CA ALA A 126 36.93 -41.48 -43.66
C ALA A 126 36.12 -41.93 -42.43
N GLY A 127 36.79 -42.26 -41.31
CA GLY A 127 36.18 -42.90 -40.13
C GLY A 127 35.88 -41.99 -38.93
N GLY A 128 36.36 -40.75 -38.92
CA GLY A 128 36.10 -39.81 -37.82
C GLY A 128 34.72 -39.12 -37.88
N GLY A 129 34.13 -38.98 -39.08
CA GLY A 129 32.92 -38.18 -39.28
C GLY A 129 31.60 -38.88 -38.93
N ALA A 130 31.47 -40.17 -39.22
CA ALA A 130 30.18 -40.87 -39.10
C ALA A 130 29.85 -41.31 -37.66
N ALA A 131 30.85 -41.64 -36.84
CA ALA A 131 30.63 -42.01 -35.44
C ALA A 131 30.29 -40.80 -34.55
N ALA A 132 30.88 -39.64 -34.82
CA ALA A 132 30.60 -38.40 -34.09
C ALA A 132 29.16 -37.90 -34.32
N LEU A 133 28.62 -38.05 -35.53
CA LEU A 133 27.23 -37.66 -35.83
C LEU A 133 26.20 -38.56 -35.14
N ALA A 134 26.53 -39.83 -34.83
CA ALA A 134 25.65 -40.76 -34.12
C ALA A 134 25.61 -40.52 -32.60
N MET A 135 26.58 -39.80 -32.04
CA MET A 135 26.66 -39.47 -30.61
C MET A 135 26.11 -38.08 -30.29
N ASN A 136 25.93 -37.22 -31.30
CA ASN A 136 25.36 -35.89 -31.14
C ASN A 136 23.82 -35.99 -31.08
N LYS A 137 23.26 -35.89 -29.87
CA LYS A 137 21.82 -35.98 -29.62
C LYS A 137 21.16 -34.63 -29.89
N SER A 138 19.98 -34.65 -30.50
CA SER A 138 19.11 -33.48 -30.68
C SER A 138 18.05 -33.47 -29.58
N VAL A 139 18.17 -32.57 -28.62
CA VAL A 139 17.27 -32.50 -27.45
C VAL A 139 16.48 -31.20 -27.49
N THR A 140 15.17 -31.28 -27.27
CA THR A 140 14.32 -30.09 -27.13
C THR A 140 14.40 -29.59 -25.69
N VAL A 141 14.88 -28.36 -25.51
CA VAL A 141 14.88 -27.68 -24.22
C VAL A 141 13.78 -26.62 -24.24
N ASP A 142 12.75 -26.82 -23.42
CA ASP A 142 11.67 -25.87 -23.18
C ASP A 142 12.01 -25.05 -21.94
N VAL A 143 12.39 -23.78 -22.14
CA VAL A 143 12.64 -22.83 -21.07
C VAL A 143 11.45 -21.88 -20.96
N ASP A 144 10.66 -22.01 -19.90
CA ASP A 144 9.49 -21.17 -19.64
C ASP A 144 8.47 -21.10 -20.80
N GLY A 145 8.31 -22.17 -21.58
CA GLY A 145 7.42 -22.23 -22.75
C GLY A 145 8.10 -21.88 -24.08
N GLN A 146 9.38 -21.46 -24.05
CA GLN A 146 10.18 -21.23 -25.26
C GLN A 146 11.01 -22.46 -25.57
N GLN A 147 10.69 -23.12 -26.68
CA GLN A 147 11.37 -24.32 -27.12
C GLN A 147 12.58 -23.99 -28.00
N THR A 148 13.73 -24.55 -27.65
CA THR A 148 14.95 -24.53 -28.45
C THR A 148 15.47 -25.95 -28.63
N THR A 149 16.16 -26.20 -29.73
CA THR A 149 16.83 -27.47 -29.98
C THR A 149 18.30 -27.32 -29.63
N VAL A 150 18.79 -28.16 -28.72
CA VAL A 150 20.18 -28.21 -28.28
C VAL A 150 20.80 -29.48 -28.81
N HIS A 151 21.97 -29.32 -29.44
CA HIS A 151 22.81 -30.42 -29.86
C HIS A 151 23.85 -30.68 -28.77
N SER A 152 23.86 -31.89 -28.21
CA SER A 152 24.71 -32.25 -27.08
C SER A 152 25.19 -33.69 -27.18
N PHE A 153 26.41 -33.92 -26.70
CA PHE A 153 26.96 -35.27 -26.55
C PHE A 153 26.68 -35.87 -25.17
N GLY A 154 26.14 -35.07 -24.23
CA GLY A 154 25.83 -35.48 -22.87
C GLY A 154 24.82 -36.62 -22.80
N ASP A 155 25.01 -37.51 -21.84
CA ASP A 155 24.12 -38.64 -21.57
C ASP A 155 23.02 -38.29 -20.56
N THR A 156 23.16 -37.17 -19.85
CA THR A 156 22.20 -36.73 -18.82
C THR A 156 21.60 -35.35 -19.10
N VAL A 157 20.43 -35.08 -18.50
CA VAL A 157 19.77 -33.76 -18.55
C VAL A 157 20.71 -32.64 -18.09
N GLY A 158 21.51 -32.87 -17.03
CA GLY A 158 22.44 -31.88 -16.49
C GLY A 158 23.53 -31.48 -17.50
N GLU A 159 24.10 -32.45 -18.21
CA GLU A 159 25.12 -32.21 -19.23
C GLU A 159 24.55 -31.48 -20.45
N VAL A 160 23.33 -31.83 -20.88
CA VAL A 160 22.65 -31.11 -21.98
C VAL A 160 22.37 -29.64 -21.61
N LEU A 161 22.03 -29.35 -20.35
CA LEU A 161 21.85 -27.97 -19.89
C LEU A 161 23.18 -27.21 -19.82
N GLU A 162 24.27 -27.86 -19.41
CA GLU A 162 25.62 -27.26 -19.41
C GLU A 162 26.07 -26.89 -20.83
N ASP A 163 25.87 -27.78 -21.80
CA ASP A 163 26.12 -27.51 -23.23
C ASP A 163 25.26 -26.37 -23.76
N ALA A 164 24.02 -26.24 -23.27
CA ALA A 164 23.12 -25.13 -23.59
C ALA A 164 23.49 -23.81 -22.88
N GLY A 165 24.47 -23.81 -21.97
CA GLY A 165 24.81 -22.66 -21.14
C GLY A 165 23.74 -22.29 -20.12
N LEU A 166 22.89 -23.25 -19.74
CA LEU A 166 21.79 -23.08 -18.79
C LEU A 166 22.18 -23.62 -17.42
N SER A 167 21.78 -22.90 -16.37
CA SER A 167 21.94 -23.34 -14.98
C SER A 167 20.58 -23.41 -14.29
N VAL A 168 20.45 -24.33 -13.34
CA VAL A 168 19.21 -24.58 -12.60
C VAL A 168 19.31 -23.93 -11.22
N GLY A 169 18.48 -22.94 -10.96
CA GLY A 169 18.36 -22.25 -9.69
C GLY A 169 17.62 -23.06 -8.61
N ALA A 170 17.77 -22.66 -7.35
CA ALA A 170 17.17 -23.34 -6.20
C ALA A 170 15.62 -23.36 -6.19
N HIS A 171 14.98 -22.46 -6.94
CA HIS A 171 13.53 -22.31 -7.02
C HIS A 171 12.95 -22.72 -8.38
N ASP A 172 13.80 -23.21 -9.28
CA ASP A 172 13.39 -23.68 -10.59
C ASP A 172 12.69 -25.04 -10.47
N SER A 173 12.03 -25.46 -11.54
CA SER A 173 11.56 -26.82 -11.73
C SER A 173 12.21 -27.37 -12.99
N LEU A 174 12.86 -28.51 -12.84
CA LEU A 174 13.46 -29.22 -13.95
C LEU A 174 12.80 -30.60 -14.09
N SER A 175 12.39 -30.94 -15.30
CA SER A 175 11.86 -32.25 -15.64
C SER A 175 12.40 -32.70 -16.99
N PRO A 176 13.05 -33.87 -17.09
CA PRO A 176 13.39 -34.82 -16.02
C PRO A 176 14.46 -34.29 -15.04
N SER A 177 14.83 -35.07 -14.01
CA SER A 177 15.86 -34.64 -13.03
C SER A 177 17.24 -34.49 -13.69
N PRO A 178 18.19 -33.73 -13.09
CA PRO A 178 19.51 -33.50 -13.70
C PRO A 178 20.31 -34.77 -14.01
N GLN A 179 20.09 -35.86 -13.27
CA GLN A 179 20.77 -37.14 -13.44
C GLN A 179 20.01 -38.12 -14.35
N ALA A 180 18.83 -37.75 -14.84
CA ALA A 180 18.07 -38.60 -15.74
C ALA A 180 18.80 -38.70 -17.09
N GLU A 181 18.86 -39.92 -17.63
CA GLU A 181 19.40 -40.15 -18.96
C GLU A 181 18.52 -39.49 -20.03
N VAL A 182 19.16 -38.92 -21.07
CA VAL A 182 18.47 -38.24 -22.17
C VAL A 182 18.94 -38.79 -23.50
N GLY A 183 17.97 -39.24 -24.31
CA GLY A 183 18.19 -39.76 -25.66
C GLY A 183 17.93 -38.72 -26.74
N ASP A 184 18.22 -39.09 -27.99
CA ASP A 184 17.85 -38.29 -29.16
C ASP A 184 16.33 -38.04 -29.23
N GLY A 185 15.94 -36.81 -29.53
CA GLY A 185 14.55 -36.36 -29.49
C GLY A 185 13.99 -36.14 -28.07
N GLY A 186 14.82 -36.21 -27.03
CA GLY A 186 14.41 -35.97 -25.65
C GLY A 186 13.82 -34.57 -25.44
N VAL A 187 12.96 -34.43 -24.42
CA VAL A 187 12.37 -33.15 -24.03
C VAL A 187 12.76 -32.83 -22.60
N ILE A 188 13.46 -31.71 -22.41
CA ILE A 188 13.83 -31.15 -21.11
C ILE A 188 12.98 -29.92 -20.90
N LYS A 189 12.25 -29.87 -19.79
CA LYS A 189 11.48 -28.69 -19.37
C LYS A 189 12.14 -28.03 -18.18
N LEU A 190 12.51 -26.77 -18.34
CA LEU A 190 13.05 -25.90 -17.30
C LEU A 190 12.08 -24.72 -17.07
N GLU A 191 11.42 -24.72 -15.92
CA GLU A 191 10.58 -23.60 -15.47
C GLU A 191 11.33 -22.81 -14.40
N ARG A 192 11.71 -21.58 -14.73
CA ARG A 192 12.54 -20.75 -13.84
C ARG A 192 11.71 -20.12 -12.73
N GLY A 193 12.26 -20.11 -11.51
CA GLY A 193 11.67 -19.48 -10.35
C GLY A 193 11.73 -17.96 -10.45
N ARG A 194 10.60 -17.31 -10.21
CA ARG A 194 10.44 -15.84 -10.17
C ARG A 194 9.95 -15.44 -8.78
N GLN A 195 10.61 -14.46 -8.17
CA GLN A 195 10.17 -13.96 -6.87
C GLN A 195 9.05 -12.94 -7.06
N LEU A 196 7.87 -13.24 -6.51
CA LEU A 196 6.70 -12.37 -6.59
C LEU A 196 6.41 -11.78 -5.22
N LYS A 197 6.52 -10.45 -5.09
CA LYS A 197 6.08 -9.68 -3.93
C LYS A 197 4.67 -9.15 -4.19
N LEU A 198 3.68 -9.72 -3.52
CA LEU A 198 2.30 -9.27 -3.55
C LEU A 198 2.03 -8.30 -2.41
N VAL A 199 1.33 -7.19 -2.69
CA VAL A 199 0.85 -6.24 -1.69
C VAL A 199 -0.66 -6.14 -1.81
N VAL A 200 -1.39 -6.92 -1.00
CA VAL A 200 -2.86 -7.02 -1.04
C VAL A 200 -3.45 -6.12 0.06
N ASP A 201 -4.14 -5.04 -0.31
CA ASP A 201 -4.71 -4.07 0.63
C ASP A 201 -3.69 -3.59 1.71
N GLY A 202 -2.44 -3.43 1.26
CA GLY A 202 -1.30 -3.04 2.10
C GLY A 202 -0.72 -4.14 2.99
N ALA A 203 -1.17 -5.39 2.87
CA ALA A 203 -0.51 -6.56 3.46
C ALA A 203 0.48 -7.17 2.46
N GLU A 204 1.73 -7.34 2.88
CA GLU A 204 2.78 -7.85 2.00
C GLU A 204 2.96 -9.37 2.14
N ARG A 205 3.16 -10.06 1.01
CA ARG A 205 3.52 -11.47 0.94
C ARG A 205 4.49 -11.70 -0.19
N THR A 206 5.60 -12.39 0.09
CA THR A 206 6.57 -12.80 -0.93
C THR A 206 6.45 -14.30 -1.17
N SER A 207 6.44 -14.73 -2.43
CA SER A 207 6.39 -16.14 -2.80
C SER A 207 7.14 -16.39 -4.10
N TRP A 208 7.69 -17.59 -4.25
CA TRP A 208 8.30 -18.03 -5.50
C TRP A 208 7.24 -18.68 -6.39
N VAL A 209 7.20 -18.28 -7.64
CA VAL A 209 6.30 -18.83 -8.67
C VAL A 209 7.11 -19.25 -9.89
N ARG A 210 6.54 -20.12 -10.72
CA ARG A 210 7.17 -20.56 -11.98
C ARG A 210 6.40 -20.12 -13.22
N ALA A 211 5.22 -19.54 -12.99
CA ALA A 211 4.41 -18.90 -14.01
C ALA A 211 5.14 -17.73 -14.67
N THR A 212 4.99 -17.62 -15.99
CA THR A 212 5.52 -16.52 -16.80
C THR A 212 4.59 -15.31 -16.82
N HIS A 213 3.33 -15.47 -16.44
CA HIS A 213 2.32 -14.40 -16.42
C HIS A 213 1.68 -14.28 -15.03
N LEU A 214 1.22 -13.08 -14.69
CA LEU A 214 0.64 -12.80 -13.37
C LEU A 214 -0.59 -13.67 -13.05
N GLY A 215 -1.49 -13.88 -14.01
CA GLY A 215 -2.70 -14.67 -13.81
C GLY A 215 -2.39 -16.11 -13.40
N ASP A 216 -1.49 -16.77 -14.11
CA ASP A 216 -1.04 -18.13 -13.78
C ASP A 216 -0.33 -18.18 -12.42
N ALA A 217 0.44 -17.14 -12.08
CA ALA A 217 1.10 -17.02 -10.78
C ALA A 217 0.07 -16.88 -9.64
N LEU A 218 -0.96 -16.06 -9.80
CA LEU A 218 -2.04 -15.92 -8.82
C LEU A 218 -2.82 -17.23 -8.65
N SER A 219 -3.08 -17.94 -9.75
CA SER A 219 -3.69 -19.27 -9.74
C SER A 219 -2.80 -20.31 -9.00
N GLN A 220 -1.49 -20.30 -9.25
CA GLN A 220 -0.52 -21.15 -8.53
C GLN A 220 -0.52 -20.88 -7.02
N LEU A 221 -0.73 -19.63 -6.61
CA LEU A 221 -0.79 -19.22 -5.21
C LEU A 221 -2.16 -19.43 -4.55
N GLY A 222 -3.15 -19.96 -5.27
CA GLY A 222 -4.52 -20.15 -4.77
C GLY A 222 -5.27 -18.82 -4.56
N MET A 223 -4.90 -17.78 -5.31
CA MET A 223 -5.44 -16.42 -5.20
C MET A 223 -6.44 -16.09 -6.31
N GLN A 224 -7.20 -17.08 -6.80
CA GLN A 224 -8.23 -16.86 -7.83
C GLN A 224 -9.32 -15.86 -7.37
N GLN A 225 -9.49 -15.68 -6.06
CA GLN A 225 -10.41 -14.66 -5.51
C GLN A 225 -9.90 -13.23 -5.75
N ALA A 226 -8.58 -13.02 -5.84
CA ALA A 226 -8.03 -11.72 -6.25
C ALA A 226 -8.37 -11.43 -7.73
N GLU A 227 -8.71 -12.45 -8.51
CA GLU A 227 -9.09 -12.31 -9.92
C GLU A 227 -10.57 -11.91 -10.13
N GLN A 228 -11.36 -11.76 -9.06
CA GLN A 228 -12.74 -11.29 -9.11
C GLN A 228 -12.86 -9.96 -9.89
N ALA A 229 -14.00 -9.77 -10.55
CA ALA A 229 -14.27 -8.55 -11.31
C ALA A 229 -14.23 -7.31 -10.39
N GLY A 230 -13.53 -6.26 -10.82
CA GLY A 230 -13.43 -4.98 -10.11
C GLY A 230 -12.22 -4.82 -9.18
N THR A 231 -11.45 -5.87 -8.89
CA THR A 231 -10.16 -5.73 -8.20
C THR A 231 -9.19 -4.92 -9.06
N TRP A 232 -8.56 -3.91 -8.48
CA TRP A 232 -7.50 -3.15 -9.14
C TRP A 232 -6.15 -3.81 -8.90
N MET A 233 -5.32 -3.88 -9.95
CA MET A 233 -3.97 -4.43 -9.88
C MET A 233 -2.98 -3.47 -10.55
N SER A 234 -1.75 -3.39 -10.02
CA SER A 234 -0.69 -2.57 -10.63
C SER A 234 -0.11 -3.17 -11.92
N MET A 235 -0.42 -4.44 -12.20
CA MET A 235 0.00 -5.18 -13.39
C MET A 235 -1.20 -5.99 -13.90
N PRO A 236 -1.45 -6.05 -15.22
CA PRO A 236 -2.55 -6.82 -15.78
C PRO A 236 -2.29 -8.32 -15.64
N LYS A 237 -3.35 -9.15 -15.70
CA LYS A 237 -3.26 -10.60 -15.48
C LYS A 237 -2.42 -11.31 -16.55
N ASP A 238 -2.49 -10.83 -17.78
CA ASP A 238 -1.66 -11.23 -18.91
C ASP A 238 -0.31 -10.50 -18.96
N GLY A 239 0.04 -9.75 -17.91
CA GLY A 239 1.35 -9.14 -17.76
C GLY A 239 2.42 -10.19 -17.51
N GLU A 240 3.50 -10.11 -18.27
CA GLU A 240 4.67 -10.99 -18.15
C GLU A 240 5.45 -10.71 -16.85
N LEU A 241 5.83 -11.78 -16.16
CA LEU A 241 6.62 -11.73 -14.94
C LEU A 241 8.12 -11.85 -15.26
N PRO A 242 8.92 -10.81 -14.97
CA PRO A 242 10.35 -10.84 -15.22
C PRO A 242 11.07 -11.82 -14.28
N LEU A 243 12.25 -12.27 -14.72
CA LEU A 243 13.06 -13.27 -14.00
C LEU A 243 13.64 -12.74 -12.70
N GLU A 244 14.01 -11.46 -12.66
CA GLU A 244 14.46 -10.77 -11.46
C GLU A 244 13.35 -10.62 -10.39
N GLY A 245 12.10 -10.94 -10.74
CA GLY A 245 10.95 -10.86 -9.86
C GLY A 245 10.13 -9.58 -10.04
N ALA A 246 8.93 -9.57 -9.48
CA ALA A 246 7.98 -8.47 -9.62
C ALA A 246 7.35 -8.09 -8.28
N THR A 247 7.01 -6.80 -8.14
CA THR A 247 6.12 -6.34 -7.07
C THR A 247 4.78 -5.97 -7.67
N VAL A 248 3.70 -6.60 -7.18
CA VAL A 248 2.34 -6.38 -7.65
C VAL A 248 1.46 -5.91 -6.49
N GLN A 249 0.88 -4.73 -6.64
CA GLN A 249 -0.13 -4.22 -5.72
C GLN A 249 -1.51 -4.69 -6.17
N ILE A 250 -2.30 -5.20 -5.23
CA ILE A 250 -3.66 -5.66 -5.43
C ILE A 250 -4.55 -4.92 -4.44
N LYS A 251 -5.57 -4.25 -4.95
CA LYS A 251 -6.57 -3.55 -4.16
C LYS A 251 -7.92 -4.20 -4.40
N THR A 252 -8.42 -4.92 -3.39
CA THR A 252 -9.66 -5.68 -3.51
C THR A 252 -10.86 -4.75 -3.64
N LEU A 253 -11.85 -5.17 -4.43
CA LEU A 253 -13.13 -4.48 -4.51
C LEU A 253 -13.86 -4.61 -3.16
N LYS A 254 -14.36 -3.50 -2.63
CA LYS A 254 -15.08 -3.43 -1.35
C LYS A 254 -16.42 -2.75 -1.53
N HIS A 255 -17.44 -3.23 -0.84
CA HIS A 255 -18.74 -2.61 -0.70
C HIS A 255 -18.80 -1.94 0.67
N ILE A 256 -18.98 -0.63 0.70
CA ILE A 256 -18.99 0.15 1.94
C ILE A 256 -20.24 1.02 2.01
N THR A 257 -20.57 1.46 3.22
CA THR A 257 -21.64 2.44 3.45
C THR A 257 -21.03 3.78 3.86
N LEU A 258 -21.28 4.82 3.08
CA LEU A 258 -20.90 6.20 3.41
C LEU A 258 -22.03 6.91 4.16
N TYR A 259 -21.71 7.41 5.35
CA TYR A 259 -22.52 8.34 6.12
C TYR A 259 -21.87 9.72 6.07
N ASP A 260 -22.38 10.62 5.24
CA ASP A 260 -21.82 11.97 5.11
C ASP A 260 -22.73 13.02 5.78
N GLY A 261 -22.38 13.43 6.99
CA GLY A 261 -23.10 14.42 7.76
C GLY A 261 -24.53 13.98 8.08
N ALA A 262 -25.50 14.81 7.70
CA ALA A 262 -26.93 14.54 7.87
C ALA A 262 -27.57 13.83 6.66
N ASN A 263 -26.79 13.53 5.61
CA ASN A 263 -27.33 12.95 4.39
C ASN A 263 -27.74 11.48 4.62
N GLN A 264 -28.62 10.98 3.75
CA GLN A 264 -28.95 9.55 3.75
C GLN A 264 -27.70 8.69 3.46
N PRO A 265 -27.55 7.52 4.11
CA PRO A 265 -26.44 6.62 3.86
C PRO A 265 -26.38 6.17 2.40
N LYS A 266 -25.18 6.06 1.84
CA LYS A 266 -24.97 5.65 0.44
C LYS A 266 -24.15 4.37 0.38
N GLN A 267 -24.66 3.38 -0.35
CA GLN A 267 -23.89 2.19 -0.71
C GLN A 267 -22.91 2.53 -1.83
N ILE A 268 -21.65 2.18 -1.62
CA ILE A 268 -20.54 2.54 -2.51
C ILE A 268 -19.65 1.33 -2.73
N THR A 269 -19.20 1.15 -3.98
CA THR A 269 -18.18 0.17 -4.32
C THR A 269 -16.87 0.88 -4.63
N THR A 270 -15.78 0.50 -3.97
CA THR A 270 -14.46 1.15 -4.10
C THR A 270 -13.32 0.15 -3.99
N THR A 271 -12.15 0.48 -4.52
CA THR A 271 -10.90 -0.27 -4.29
C THR A 271 -9.99 0.38 -3.25
N ALA A 272 -10.38 1.53 -2.69
CA ALA A 272 -9.58 2.23 -1.70
C ALA A 272 -9.21 1.34 -0.51
N VAL A 273 -7.94 1.43 -0.09
CA VAL A 273 -7.41 0.67 1.05
C VAL A 273 -7.64 1.42 2.36
N THR A 274 -7.63 2.75 2.34
CA THR A 274 -7.84 3.59 3.53
C THR A 274 -8.93 4.62 3.34
N THR A 275 -9.46 5.15 4.45
CA THR A 275 -10.43 6.25 4.42
C THR A 275 -9.90 7.46 3.63
N LYS A 276 -8.60 7.79 3.76
CA LYS A 276 -7.94 8.85 3.01
C LYS A 276 -8.02 8.63 1.50
N GLU A 277 -7.67 7.42 1.07
CA GLU A 277 -7.71 7.05 -0.34
C GLU A 277 -9.14 7.10 -0.87
N PHE A 278 -10.10 6.58 -0.10
CA PHE A 278 -11.52 6.59 -0.44
C PHE A 278 -12.05 8.02 -0.63
N LEU A 279 -11.74 8.94 0.29
CA LEU A 279 -12.12 10.34 0.17
C LEU A 279 -11.50 10.99 -1.09
N GLY A 280 -10.25 10.65 -1.41
CA GLY A 280 -9.58 11.11 -2.64
C GLY A 280 -10.25 10.58 -3.92
N GLU A 281 -10.56 9.28 -3.97
CA GLU A 281 -11.23 8.61 -5.08
C GLU A 281 -12.61 9.23 -5.37
N TYR A 282 -13.40 9.46 -4.31
CA TYR A 282 -14.74 10.05 -4.40
C TYR A 282 -14.74 11.59 -4.43
N LYS A 283 -13.57 12.22 -4.43
CA LYS A 283 -13.39 13.69 -4.42
C LYS A 283 -14.14 14.37 -3.27
N LEU A 284 -14.22 13.69 -2.13
CA LEU A 284 -14.82 14.21 -0.90
C LEU A 284 -13.77 15.00 -0.12
N THR A 285 -13.94 16.32 -0.08
CA THR A 285 -13.06 17.21 0.69
C THR A 285 -13.65 17.44 2.08
N LEU A 286 -12.79 17.45 3.10
CA LEU A 286 -13.17 17.79 4.48
C LEU A 286 -12.95 19.28 4.70
N GLY A 287 -13.94 19.98 5.25
CA GLY A 287 -13.77 21.33 5.77
C GLY A 287 -12.87 21.38 7.00
N PRO A 288 -12.47 22.57 7.47
CA PRO A 288 -11.55 22.73 8.59
C PRO A 288 -12.02 22.08 9.91
N GLU A 289 -13.33 22.01 10.12
CA GLU A 289 -13.98 21.45 11.31
C GLU A 289 -14.66 20.10 11.03
N ASP A 290 -14.52 19.59 9.80
CA ASP A 290 -15.03 18.28 9.42
C ASP A 290 -14.02 17.19 9.80
N ALA A 291 -14.51 15.97 10.03
CA ALA A 291 -13.66 14.84 10.37
C ALA A 291 -14.21 13.54 9.81
N ALA A 292 -13.32 12.63 9.41
CA ALA A 292 -13.66 11.23 9.25
C ALA A 292 -13.53 10.52 10.60
N GLU A 293 -14.63 9.92 11.08
CA GLU A 293 -14.62 9.19 12.34
C GLU A 293 -13.72 7.95 12.21
N GLY A 294 -12.92 7.68 13.24
CA GLY A 294 -11.86 6.65 13.20
C GLY A 294 -10.54 7.11 12.59
N GLY A 295 -10.53 8.18 11.78
CA GLY A 295 -9.32 8.76 11.19
C GLY A 295 -9.09 8.39 9.72
N LEU A 296 -8.13 9.10 9.09
CA LEU A 296 -7.87 9.00 7.65
C LEU A 296 -7.09 7.75 7.25
N ASP A 297 -6.24 7.21 8.13
CA ASP A 297 -5.38 6.06 7.82
C ASP A 297 -6.02 4.71 8.20
N VAL A 298 -7.29 4.72 8.62
CA VAL A 298 -8.04 3.49 8.90
C VAL A 298 -8.17 2.66 7.64
N LYS A 299 -7.83 1.37 7.75
CA LYS A 299 -7.99 0.40 6.66
C LYS A 299 -9.46 0.05 6.45
N LEU A 300 -9.89 0.08 5.19
CA LEU A 300 -11.24 -0.29 4.79
C LEU A 300 -11.31 -1.79 4.50
N THR A 301 -12.41 -2.41 4.94
CA THR A 301 -12.75 -3.81 4.68
C THR A 301 -14.08 -3.88 3.93
N ASP A 302 -14.41 -5.03 3.35
CA ASP A 302 -15.73 -5.24 2.76
C ASP A 302 -16.82 -5.16 3.84
N GLY A 303 -17.90 -4.45 3.56
CA GLY A 303 -18.95 -4.10 4.52
C GLY A 303 -18.62 -2.94 5.47
N ALA A 304 -17.46 -2.29 5.33
CA ALA A 304 -17.08 -1.18 6.21
C ALA A 304 -18.04 0.01 6.12
N GLU A 305 -18.13 0.76 7.21
CA GLU A 305 -18.85 2.04 7.26
C GLU A 305 -17.86 3.20 7.36
N VAL A 306 -18.03 4.21 6.52
CA VAL A 306 -17.25 5.45 6.57
C VAL A 306 -18.17 6.57 7.04
N HIS A 307 -17.88 7.08 8.24
CA HIS A 307 -18.66 8.16 8.87
C HIS A 307 -17.89 9.48 8.76
N ILE A 308 -18.49 10.46 8.07
CA ILE A 308 -17.96 11.82 7.92
C ILE A 308 -18.82 12.75 8.76
N SER A 309 -18.19 13.35 9.77
CA SER A 309 -18.77 14.41 10.57
C SER A 309 -18.62 15.74 9.84
N ARG A 310 -19.74 16.39 9.52
CA ARG A 310 -19.79 17.72 8.91
C ARG A 310 -20.12 18.78 9.96
N THR A 311 -19.22 19.73 10.17
CA THR A 311 -19.39 20.81 11.15
C THR A 311 -19.48 22.15 10.44
N GLY A 312 -20.67 22.76 10.49
CA GLY A 312 -20.93 24.08 9.91
C GLY A 312 -21.07 25.14 10.98
N VAL A 313 -20.57 26.34 10.69
CA VAL A 313 -20.81 27.54 11.51
C VAL A 313 -21.57 28.55 10.66
N SER A 314 -22.67 29.07 11.20
CA SER A 314 -23.51 30.06 10.52
C SER A 314 -23.82 31.24 11.45
N MET A 315 -24.05 32.41 10.85
CA MET A 315 -24.55 33.59 11.57
C MET A 315 -26.04 33.72 11.30
N VAL A 316 -26.85 33.62 12.35
CA VAL A 316 -28.31 33.69 12.27
C VAL A 316 -28.76 34.98 12.94
N ASN A 317 -29.43 35.85 12.18
CA ASN A 317 -30.08 37.03 12.73
C ASN A 317 -31.49 36.64 13.20
N GLN A 318 -31.74 36.77 14.50
CA GLN A 318 -33.03 36.46 15.10
C GLN A 318 -33.59 37.70 15.80
N LYS A 319 -34.87 37.99 15.55
CA LYS A 319 -35.59 39.05 16.24
C LYS A 319 -36.10 38.53 17.58
N GLU A 320 -35.87 39.28 18.64
CA GLU A 320 -36.33 38.99 19.99
C GLU A 320 -37.05 40.19 20.61
N THR A 321 -37.96 39.90 21.53
CA THR A 321 -38.71 40.92 22.27
C THR A 321 -37.89 41.46 23.44
N ILE A 322 -37.94 42.78 23.64
CA ILE A 322 -37.44 43.43 24.84
C ILE A 322 -38.63 43.72 25.75
N ASP A 323 -38.61 43.17 26.95
CA ASP A 323 -39.66 43.47 27.93
C ASP A 323 -39.63 44.96 28.34
N PRO A 324 -40.81 45.60 28.50
CA PRO A 324 -40.92 46.95 29.03
C PRO A 324 -40.19 47.11 30.38
N PRO A 325 -39.23 48.05 30.50
CA PRO A 325 -38.61 48.34 31.79
C PRO A 325 -39.65 48.94 32.74
N GLU A 326 -39.56 48.63 34.04
CA GLU A 326 -40.50 49.20 35.02
C GLU A 326 -40.09 50.62 35.42
N GLN A 327 -41.02 51.56 35.30
CA GLN A 327 -40.94 52.89 35.89
C GLN A 327 -41.93 52.97 37.05
N LYS A 328 -41.41 53.10 38.26
CA LYS A 328 -42.21 53.17 39.49
C LYS A 328 -42.52 54.61 39.84
N VAL A 329 -43.78 54.91 40.12
CA VAL A 329 -44.28 56.23 40.54
C VAL A 329 -44.92 56.07 41.91
N ASP A 330 -44.54 56.91 42.86
CA ASP A 330 -45.14 56.88 44.20
C ASP A 330 -46.56 57.44 44.17
N ASP A 331 -47.52 56.67 44.67
CA ASP A 331 -48.93 57.04 44.72
C ASP A 331 -49.39 57.21 46.18
N PRO A 332 -49.67 58.44 46.65
CA PRO A 332 -50.08 58.70 48.02
C PRO A 332 -51.53 58.29 48.32
N ASP A 333 -52.33 57.94 47.31
CA ASP A 333 -53.72 57.49 47.45
C ASP A 333 -53.83 55.95 47.47
N LEU A 334 -52.78 55.25 47.03
CA LEU A 334 -52.66 53.80 47.06
C LEU A 334 -51.98 53.30 48.35
N ASP A 335 -52.59 52.30 48.99
CA ASP A 335 -52.10 51.73 50.25
C ASP A 335 -50.66 51.19 50.14
N LYS A 336 -49.85 51.45 51.17
CA LYS A 336 -48.45 51.00 51.21
C LYS A 336 -48.31 49.49 51.00
N GLY A 337 -47.47 49.11 50.03
CA GLY A 337 -47.24 47.71 49.66
C GLY A 337 -48.20 47.16 48.61
N LYS A 338 -49.19 47.95 48.16
CA LYS A 338 -49.95 47.69 46.94
C LYS A 338 -49.23 48.29 45.73
N THR A 339 -49.42 47.67 44.58
CA THR A 339 -48.97 48.20 43.30
C THR A 339 -50.14 48.19 42.31
N GLN A 340 -50.16 49.18 41.43
CA GLN A 340 -51.13 49.27 40.35
C GLN A 340 -50.42 49.64 39.06
N VAL A 341 -50.66 48.86 38.00
CA VAL A 341 -50.14 49.18 36.66
C VAL A 341 -51.08 50.21 36.04
N GLU A 342 -50.57 51.40 35.73
CA GLU A 342 -51.31 52.40 34.94
C GLU A 342 -51.13 52.14 33.46
N ASP A 343 -49.87 52.01 33.02
CA ASP A 343 -49.51 51.71 31.64
C ASP A 343 -48.66 50.43 31.61
N PRO A 344 -49.07 49.35 30.92
CA PRO A 344 -48.27 48.14 30.79
C PRO A 344 -47.00 48.34 29.93
N GLY A 345 -46.82 49.52 29.32
CA GLY A 345 -45.75 49.80 28.39
C GLY A 345 -45.96 49.07 27.05
N THR A 346 -45.01 49.26 26.13
CA THR A 346 -45.01 48.53 24.86
C THR A 346 -43.69 47.80 24.72
N PRO A 347 -43.70 46.47 24.47
CA PRO A 347 -42.47 45.73 24.24
C PRO A 347 -41.66 46.32 23.10
N GLY A 348 -40.34 46.29 23.25
CA GLY A 348 -39.40 46.64 22.20
C GLY A 348 -39.02 45.41 21.37
N GLU A 349 -38.19 45.64 20.36
CA GLU A 349 -37.61 44.60 19.53
C GLU A 349 -36.09 44.80 19.46
N LYS A 350 -35.33 43.72 19.61
CA LYS A 350 -33.90 43.66 19.30
C LYS A 350 -33.63 42.61 18.23
N MET A 351 -32.61 42.85 17.43
CA MET A 351 -32.00 41.84 16.58
C MET A 351 -30.78 41.28 17.29
N VAL A 352 -30.77 39.97 17.52
CA VAL A 352 -29.64 39.24 18.07
C VAL A 352 -29.00 38.44 16.95
N THR A 353 -27.71 38.66 16.73
CA THR A 353 -26.92 37.85 15.80
C THR A 353 -26.32 36.69 16.58
N TYR A 354 -26.72 35.48 16.23
CA TYR A 354 -26.23 34.25 16.83
C TYR A 354 -25.17 33.59 15.96
N LYS A 355 -24.05 33.21 16.56
CA LYS A 355 -23.16 32.22 15.98
C LYS A 355 -23.73 30.84 16.33
N VAL A 356 -24.25 30.14 15.32
CA VAL A 356 -24.84 28.81 15.46
C VAL A 356 -23.89 27.78 14.86
N THR A 357 -23.42 26.85 15.69
CA THR A 357 -22.60 25.71 15.26
C THR A 357 -23.50 24.48 15.13
N GLN A 358 -23.44 23.83 13.98
CA GLN A 358 -24.19 22.61 13.69
C GLN A 358 -23.22 21.48 13.37
N LYS A 359 -23.47 20.30 13.94
CA LYS A 359 -22.76 19.06 13.64
C LYS A 359 -23.75 18.05 13.06
N ASN A 360 -23.49 17.55 11.86
CA ASN A 360 -24.37 16.62 11.15
C ASN A 360 -25.83 17.13 11.10
N GLY A 361 -26.00 18.42 10.79
CA GLY A 361 -27.30 19.07 10.68
C GLY A 361 -28.02 19.36 12.01
N LYS A 362 -27.44 18.99 13.16
CA LYS A 362 -28.01 19.27 14.49
C LYS A 362 -27.27 20.44 15.15
N GLU A 363 -28.03 21.39 15.69
CA GLU A 363 -27.47 22.50 16.49
C GLU A 363 -26.81 21.96 17.77
N VAL A 364 -25.52 22.24 17.93
CA VAL A 364 -24.73 21.82 19.12
C VAL A 364 -24.31 22.99 19.98
N SER A 365 -24.30 24.21 19.43
CA SER A 365 -23.98 25.43 20.18
C SER A 365 -24.63 26.65 19.53
N ARG A 366 -25.09 27.58 20.37
CA ARG A 366 -25.63 28.88 19.99
C ARG A 366 -25.09 29.93 20.94
N GLN A 367 -24.38 30.92 20.39
CA GLN A 367 -23.80 32.02 21.16
C GLN A 367 -24.28 33.37 20.60
N SER A 368 -24.75 34.27 21.45
CA SER A 368 -25.05 35.65 21.05
C SER A 368 -23.75 36.42 20.81
N MET A 369 -23.63 36.98 19.61
CA MET A 369 -22.44 37.74 19.18
C MET A 369 -22.65 39.24 19.31
N SER A 370 -23.84 39.71 18.96
CA SER A 370 -24.21 41.12 19.03
C SER A 370 -25.71 41.27 19.20
N GLU A 371 -26.11 42.34 19.88
CA GLU A 371 -27.50 42.74 20.02
C GLU A 371 -27.67 44.18 19.52
N GLN A 372 -28.68 44.42 18.70
CA GLN A 372 -29.04 45.74 18.22
C GLN A 372 -30.51 46.00 18.50
N VAL A 373 -30.83 47.05 19.26
CA VAL A 373 -32.21 47.49 19.47
C VAL A 373 -32.75 48.06 18.16
N ILE A 374 -33.84 47.49 17.65
CA ILE A 374 -34.56 47.97 16.47
C ILE A 374 -35.62 48.98 16.90
N THR A 375 -36.44 48.59 17.88
CA THR A 375 -37.51 49.42 18.43
C THR A 375 -37.36 49.43 19.95
N PRO A 376 -37.11 50.59 20.58
CA PRO A 376 -36.98 50.65 22.02
C PRO A 376 -38.30 50.33 22.71
N ALA A 377 -38.25 49.59 23.82
CA ALA A 377 -39.42 49.35 24.65
C ALA A 377 -39.85 50.64 25.35
N LYS A 378 -41.17 50.88 25.44
CA LYS A 378 -41.70 51.94 26.29
C LYS A 378 -41.89 51.40 27.69
N PRO A 379 -41.47 52.13 28.74
CA PRO A 379 -41.54 51.65 30.11
C PRO A 379 -42.99 51.38 30.53
N LYS A 380 -43.16 50.39 31.41
CA LYS A 380 -44.42 50.19 32.12
C LYS A 380 -44.47 51.11 33.34
N ILE A 381 -45.55 51.87 33.48
CA ILE A 381 -45.77 52.78 34.60
C ILE A 381 -46.51 52.02 35.70
N ILE A 382 -45.83 51.85 36.84
CA ILE A 382 -46.36 51.16 38.01
C ILE A 382 -46.45 52.14 39.16
N HIS A 383 -47.66 52.43 39.61
CA HIS A 383 -47.90 53.13 40.86
C HIS A 383 -47.59 52.21 42.02
N VAL A 384 -46.74 52.68 42.93
CA VAL A 384 -46.41 52.00 44.18
C VAL A 384 -47.04 52.78 45.33
N GLY A 385 -47.81 52.08 46.16
CA GLY A 385 -48.55 52.73 47.23
C GLY A 385 -47.63 53.34 48.27
N THR A 386 -47.82 54.62 48.54
CA THR A 386 -47.13 55.40 49.58
C THR A 386 -48.10 56.07 50.54
N LYS A 387 -49.40 55.76 50.44
CA LYS A 387 -50.42 56.28 51.34
C LYS A 387 -50.03 56.10 52.79
N LYS A 388 -49.96 57.22 53.49
CA LYS A 388 -49.77 57.24 54.93
C LYS A 388 -51.01 56.63 55.57
N ALA A 389 -50.79 55.73 56.54
CA ALA A 389 -51.90 55.22 57.33
C ALA A 389 -52.64 56.41 57.97
N ALA A 390 -53.97 56.37 57.94
CA ALA A 390 -54.76 57.42 58.54
C ALA A 390 -54.45 57.50 60.04
N THR A 391 -54.16 58.71 60.53
CA THR A 391 -54.01 58.97 61.97
C THR A 391 -55.34 58.62 62.65
N PRO A 392 -55.37 57.63 63.56
CA PRO A 392 -56.61 57.19 64.17
C PRO A 392 -57.24 58.30 65.00
N ASP A 393 -58.57 58.49 64.89
CA ASP A 393 -59.32 59.36 65.79
C ASP A 393 -59.45 58.65 67.15
N ILE A 394 -58.46 58.90 68.00
CA ILE A 394 -58.48 58.48 69.39
C ILE A 394 -59.36 59.51 70.11
N GLY A 395 -60.50 59.08 70.66
CA GLY A 395 -61.38 59.91 71.49
C GLY A 395 -60.69 60.44 72.76
N ASP A 396 -61.30 60.34 73.93
CA ASP A 396 -60.62 60.79 75.16
C ASP A 396 -59.42 59.87 75.51
N GLY A 397 -58.22 60.27 75.08
CA GLY A 397 -56.94 59.60 75.34
C GLY A 397 -56.33 59.91 76.70
N SER A 398 -57.03 60.59 77.61
CA SER A 398 -56.48 61.08 78.89
C SER A 398 -55.90 59.98 79.79
N ALA A 399 -56.45 58.76 79.74
CA ALA A 399 -55.88 57.61 80.45
C ALA A 399 -54.51 57.21 79.89
N TRP A 400 -54.36 57.20 78.56
CA TRP A 400 -53.08 56.88 77.92
C TRP A 400 -52.02 57.95 78.16
N ASP A 401 -52.41 59.22 78.27
CA ASP A 401 -51.49 60.30 78.64
C ASP A 401 -50.94 60.13 80.06
N ARG A 402 -51.78 59.70 81.02
CA ARG A 402 -51.32 59.38 82.38
C ARG A 402 -50.35 58.21 82.39
N ILE A 403 -50.60 57.18 81.57
CA ILE A 403 -49.67 56.07 81.40
C ILE A 403 -48.36 56.56 80.79
N ALA A 404 -48.42 57.33 79.70
CA ALA A 404 -47.21 57.86 79.07
C ALA A 404 -46.42 58.81 79.98
N GLN A 405 -47.10 59.60 80.83
CA GLN A 405 -46.43 60.43 81.83
C GLN A 405 -45.64 59.60 82.85
N CYS A 406 -46.17 58.42 83.23
CA CYS A 406 -45.50 57.50 84.14
C CYS A 406 -44.39 56.68 83.45
N GLU A 407 -44.62 56.25 82.20
CA GLU A 407 -43.71 55.37 81.46
C GLU A 407 -42.54 56.12 80.80
N SER A 408 -42.77 57.32 80.27
CA SER A 408 -41.78 58.09 79.49
C SER A 408 -41.62 59.55 79.92
N GLY A 409 -42.32 59.99 80.97
CA GLY A 409 -42.37 61.41 81.34
C GLY A 409 -43.19 62.26 80.37
N GLY A 410 -44.05 61.64 79.55
CA GLY A 410 -44.90 62.31 78.57
C GLY A 410 -44.24 62.52 77.21
N ASN A 411 -43.00 62.03 77.01
CA ASN A 411 -42.31 62.13 75.74
C ASN A 411 -42.69 60.97 74.81
N TRP A 412 -43.55 61.24 73.84
CA TRP A 412 -44.02 60.25 72.87
C TRP A 412 -42.98 59.82 71.84
N ALA A 413 -41.89 60.58 71.66
CA ALA A 413 -40.81 60.26 70.74
C ALA A 413 -39.57 59.65 71.44
N ILE A 414 -39.69 59.25 72.72
CA ILE A 414 -38.57 58.76 73.51
C ILE A 414 -37.94 57.50 72.90
N ASN A 415 -36.60 57.47 72.85
CA ASN A 415 -35.81 56.29 72.52
C ASN A 415 -34.46 56.39 73.24
N THR A 416 -34.33 55.71 74.37
CA THR A 416 -33.13 55.73 75.21
C THR A 416 -32.17 54.56 74.90
N GLY A 417 -32.49 53.73 73.91
CA GLY A 417 -31.71 52.53 73.58
C GLY A 417 -31.92 51.35 74.55
N ASN A 418 -32.91 51.41 75.44
CA ASN A 418 -33.20 50.37 76.43
C ASN A 418 -34.06 49.20 75.90
N GLY A 419 -34.32 49.15 74.59
CA GLY A 419 -35.17 48.12 73.95
C GLY A 419 -36.66 48.44 73.90
N TYR A 420 -37.08 49.56 74.51
CA TYR A 420 -38.46 50.07 74.49
C TYR A 420 -38.51 51.45 73.84
N TYR A 421 -39.62 51.76 73.17
CA TYR A 421 -39.74 52.92 72.30
C TYR A 421 -41.08 53.62 72.52
N GLY A 422 -41.07 54.94 72.42
CA GLY A 422 -42.27 55.79 72.40
C GLY A 422 -42.91 56.00 73.77
N GLY A 423 -43.99 56.78 73.80
CA GLY A 423 -44.60 57.28 75.04
C GLY A 423 -45.10 56.17 75.97
N LEU A 424 -45.51 55.04 75.39
CA LEU A 424 -46.04 53.89 76.12
C LEU A 424 -45.02 52.75 76.27
N GLN A 425 -43.75 53.00 75.98
CA GLN A 425 -42.64 52.06 76.16
C GLN A 425 -42.92 50.69 75.49
N PHE A 426 -43.25 50.69 74.19
CA PHE A 426 -43.43 49.46 73.42
C PHE A 426 -42.10 48.81 73.07
N ASP A 427 -41.99 47.48 73.17
CA ASP A 427 -40.94 46.75 72.47
C ASP A 427 -41.31 46.60 70.97
N LYS A 428 -40.30 46.42 70.10
CA LYS A 428 -40.49 46.32 68.64
C LYS A 428 -41.35 45.12 68.23
N GLN A 429 -41.26 44.00 68.95
CA GLN A 429 -41.99 42.78 68.60
C GLN A 429 -43.49 42.95 68.87
N THR A 430 -43.86 43.47 70.04
CA THR A 430 -45.24 43.79 70.39
C THR A 430 -45.80 44.87 69.46
N TRP A 431 -45.02 45.91 69.15
CA TRP A 431 -45.41 46.94 68.18
C TRP A 431 -45.82 46.34 66.83
N ASN A 432 -44.98 45.49 66.26
CA ASN A 432 -45.26 44.84 64.97
C ASN A 432 -46.43 43.86 65.07
N ALA A 433 -46.50 43.06 66.14
CA ALA A 433 -47.54 42.05 66.34
C ALA A 433 -48.96 42.63 66.38
N TYR A 434 -49.11 43.86 66.89
CA TYR A 434 -50.41 44.56 66.96
C TYR A 434 -50.61 45.56 65.82
N GLY A 435 -49.81 45.45 64.77
CA GLY A 435 -49.96 46.19 63.52
C GLY A 435 -49.39 47.60 63.54
N GLY A 436 -48.55 47.96 64.49
CA GLY A 436 -47.91 49.28 64.55
C GLY A 436 -46.97 49.58 63.38
N SER A 437 -46.46 48.53 62.71
CA SER A 437 -45.62 48.64 61.52
C SER A 437 -46.29 49.35 60.34
N GLN A 438 -47.62 49.51 60.37
CA GLN A 438 -48.36 50.29 59.36
C GLN A 438 -48.16 51.81 59.50
N TYR A 439 -47.90 52.28 60.73
CA TYR A 439 -47.71 53.69 61.05
C TYR A 439 -46.23 54.07 60.97
N ALA A 440 -45.36 53.33 61.66
CA ALA A 440 -43.92 53.55 61.64
C ALA A 440 -43.12 52.28 61.94
N ALA A 441 -41.84 52.26 61.56
CA ALA A 441 -40.96 51.11 61.78
C ALA A 441 -40.65 50.88 63.27
N LEU A 442 -40.69 51.93 64.09
CA LEU A 442 -40.59 51.89 65.55
C LEU A 442 -41.66 52.79 66.19
N PRO A 443 -42.15 52.46 67.41
CA PRO A 443 -43.15 53.25 68.11
C PRO A 443 -42.79 54.73 68.27
N ASN A 444 -41.53 55.05 68.59
CA ASN A 444 -41.06 56.42 68.79
C ASN A 444 -41.04 57.29 67.52
N GLN A 445 -41.28 56.67 66.35
CA GLN A 445 -41.40 57.36 65.06
C GLN A 445 -42.86 57.60 64.66
N ALA A 446 -43.83 57.02 65.39
CA ALA A 446 -45.25 57.18 65.17
C ALA A 446 -45.80 58.32 66.04
N SER A 447 -46.91 58.94 65.60
CA SER A 447 -47.59 59.98 66.38
C SER A 447 -48.13 59.42 67.70
N ARG A 448 -48.46 60.32 68.63
CA ARG A 448 -49.11 59.95 69.88
C ARG A 448 -50.37 59.12 69.62
N GLU A 449 -51.21 59.57 68.69
CA GLU A 449 -52.49 58.95 68.35
C GLU A 449 -52.30 57.56 67.74
N GLU A 450 -51.30 57.40 66.87
CA GLU A 450 -50.93 56.10 66.28
C GLU A 450 -50.42 55.12 67.33
N GLN A 451 -49.61 55.59 68.29
CA GLN A 451 -49.15 54.76 69.41
C GLN A 451 -50.31 54.32 70.31
N ILE A 452 -51.24 55.22 70.61
CA ILE A 452 -52.43 54.89 71.41
C ILE A 452 -53.33 53.90 70.67
N ALA A 453 -53.49 54.04 69.35
CA ALA A 453 -54.29 53.10 68.55
C ALA A 453 -53.77 51.66 68.65
N VAL A 454 -52.45 51.49 68.61
CA VAL A 454 -51.82 50.18 68.80
C VAL A 454 -51.98 49.70 70.24
N ALA A 455 -51.87 50.61 71.21
CA ALA A 455 -52.04 50.30 72.64
C ALA A 455 -53.46 49.83 72.99
N GLU A 456 -54.48 50.41 72.37
CA GLU A 456 -55.86 49.94 72.52
C GLU A 456 -56.05 48.53 71.97
N LYS A 457 -55.37 48.16 70.87
CA LYS A 457 -55.38 46.76 70.37
C LYS A 457 -54.71 45.81 71.35
N VAL A 458 -53.58 46.21 71.96
CA VAL A 458 -52.93 45.41 73.01
C VAL A 458 -53.84 45.25 74.22
N ARG A 459 -54.46 46.33 74.68
CA ARG A 459 -55.41 46.33 75.80
C ARG A 459 -56.59 45.41 75.51
N ALA A 460 -57.20 45.50 74.33
CA ALA A 460 -58.30 44.62 73.92
C ALA A 460 -57.86 43.14 73.88
N GLY A 461 -56.69 42.84 73.30
CA GLY A 461 -56.12 41.48 73.28
C GLY A 461 -55.81 40.91 74.68
N ARG A 462 -55.67 41.78 75.68
CA ARG A 462 -55.50 41.43 77.11
C ARG A 462 -56.78 41.62 77.93
N GLY A 463 -57.94 41.51 77.30
CA GLY A 463 -59.25 41.52 77.97
C GLY A 463 -59.71 42.90 78.44
N GLY A 464 -59.26 43.98 77.80
CA GLY A 464 -59.70 45.35 78.08
C GLY A 464 -58.99 46.04 79.26
N SER A 465 -57.98 45.39 79.84
CA SER A 465 -57.22 45.89 81.01
C SER A 465 -55.88 46.53 80.61
N TYR A 466 -55.40 47.53 81.37
CA TYR A 466 -54.07 48.12 81.21
C TYR A 466 -52.94 47.21 81.74
N SER A 467 -53.15 45.89 81.79
CA SER A 467 -52.22 44.90 82.36
C SER A 467 -50.90 44.77 81.60
N ALA A 468 -50.80 45.29 80.37
CA ALA A 468 -49.52 45.43 79.68
C ALA A 468 -48.60 46.49 80.30
N TRP A 469 -49.16 47.40 81.10
CA TRP A 469 -48.45 48.44 81.85
C TRP A 469 -48.64 48.19 83.35
N PRO A 470 -47.99 47.18 83.95
CA PRO A 470 -48.35 46.63 85.26
C PRO A 470 -48.24 47.63 86.42
N VAL A 471 -47.38 48.64 86.30
CA VAL A 471 -47.19 49.70 87.30
C VAL A 471 -47.94 50.96 86.91
N CYS A 472 -47.74 51.47 85.70
CA CYS A 472 -48.31 52.74 85.27
C CYS A 472 -49.79 52.64 84.88
N GLY A 473 -50.26 51.49 84.39
CA GLY A 473 -51.67 51.24 84.10
C GLY A 473 -52.58 51.16 85.33
N LYS A 474 -52.03 50.96 86.54
CA LYS A 474 -52.78 51.06 87.81
C LYS A 474 -52.95 52.51 88.29
N LYS A 475 -52.14 53.42 87.76
CA LYS A 475 -52.09 54.85 88.14
C LYS A 475 -52.86 55.74 87.17
N ALA A 476 -53.30 55.18 86.05
CA ALA A 476 -54.09 55.84 85.03
C ALA A 476 -55.57 55.57 85.24
#